data_AF-A0A960MLA4-F1
#
_entry.id   AF-A0A960MLA4-F1
#
_cell.length_a   1.000
_cell.length_b   1.000
_cell.length_c   1.000
_cell.angle_alpha   90.00
_cell.angle_beta   90.00
_cell.angle_gamma   90.00
#
_symmetry.space_group_name_H-M   'P 1'
#
loop_
_entity.id
_entity.type
_entity.pdbx_description
1 polymer ?
#
loop_
_entity_poly.entity_id
_entity_poly.type
_entity_poly.pdbx_seq_one_letter_code
_entity_poly.pdbx_strand_id
1 'polypeptide(L)'
;MSVKKIVGLVALVIGLVLLGYGIYGTHRMSEARGDIESKTRYVPGEAVRGAIRGEFYAEVDKYKTPVALCYIGAALFIIGGCVILFYKGKKK
;
A
#
# COMPACT_ATOMS: atom_id res chain seq x y z
N MET A 1 13.48 -27.49 10.90
CA MET A 1 12.26 -26.89 10.30
C MET A 1 12.07 -27.48 8.91
N SER A 2 10.88 -27.96 8.51
CA SER A 2 10.67 -28.50 7.15
C SER A 2 10.78 -27.38 6.12
N VAL A 3 11.38 -27.64 4.95
CA VAL A 3 11.54 -26.66 3.85
C VAL A 3 10.23 -25.92 3.55
N LYS A 4 9.08 -26.62 3.58
CA LYS A 4 7.75 -26.03 3.37
C LYS A 4 7.42 -24.95 4.41
N LYS A 5 7.80 -25.16 5.68
CA LYS A 5 7.60 -24.17 6.74
C LYS A 5 8.52 -22.96 6.57
N ILE A 6 9.74 -23.15 6.05
CA ILE A 6 10.64 -22.04 5.73
C ILE A 6 10.02 -21.17 4.62
N VAL A 7 9.53 -21.80 3.55
CA VAL A 7 8.87 -21.10 2.43
C VAL A 7 7.65 -20.32 2.91
N GLY A 8 6.79 -20.92 3.74
CA GLY A 8 5.62 -20.22 4.28
C GLY A 8 5.98 -19.05 5.19
N LEU A 9 7.06 -19.17 5.99
CA LEU A 9 7.55 -18.08 6.82
C LEU A 9 8.11 -16.92 5.97
N VAL A 10 8.90 -17.23 4.94
CA VAL A 10 9.45 -16.22 4.01
C VAL A 10 8.31 -15.49 3.29
N ALA A 11 7.28 -16.22 2.83
CA ALA A 11 6.09 -15.61 2.23
C ALA A 11 5.40 -14.63 3.19
N LEU A 12 5.25 -14.99 4.47
CA LEU A 12 4.68 -14.07 5.47
C LEU A 12 5.53 -12.81 5.66
N VAL A 13 6.85 -12.95 5.73
CA VAL A 13 7.76 -11.80 5.89
C VAL A 13 7.64 -10.86 4.69
N ILE A 14 7.65 -11.38 3.46
CA ILE A 14 7.46 -10.58 2.24
C ILE A 14 6.10 -9.88 2.28
N GLY A 15 5.04 -10.60 2.66
CA GLY A 15 3.70 -10.03 2.75
C GLY A 15 3.60 -8.89 3.78
N LEU A 16 4.25 -9.03 4.94
CA LEU A 16 4.31 -7.98 5.96
C LEU A 16 5.12 -6.75 5.49
N VAL A 17 6.22 -6.97 4.79
CA VAL A 17 7.01 -5.87 4.20
C VAL A 17 6.18 -5.11 3.18
N LEU A 18 5.49 -5.80 2.27
CA LEU A 18 4.59 -5.18 1.28
C LEU A 18 3.46 -4.41 1.97
N LEU A 19 2.88 -4.96 3.04
CA LEU A 19 1.84 -4.29 3.80
C LEU A 19 2.37 -2.99 4.43
N GLY A 20 3.56 -3.05 5.04
CA GLY A 20 4.23 -1.89 5.62
C GLY A 20 4.49 -0.80 4.58
N TYR A 21 4.98 -1.17 3.40
CA TYR A 21 5.17 -0.23 2.28
C TYR A 21 3.85 0.37 1.79
N GLY A 22 2.78 -0.42 1.70
CA GLY A 22 1.44 0.06 1.33
C GLY A 22 0.91 1.10 2.33
N ILE A 23 1.06 0.83 3.63
CA ILE A 23 0.67 1.75 4.71
C ILE A 23 1.49 3.04 4.63
N TYR A 24 2.81 2.92 4.51
CA TYR A 24 3.70 4.07 4.37
C TYR A 24 3.35 4.93 3.15
N GLY A 25 3.14 4.32 1.99
CA GLY A 25 2.74 5.02 0.77
C GLY A 25 1.41 5.75 0.94
N THR A 26 0.41 5.08 1.52
CA THR A 26 -0.90 5.71 1.82
C THR A 26 -0.75 6.92 2.74
N HIS A 27 0.09 6.80 3.78
CA HIS A 27 0.32 7.90 4.71
C HIS A 27 1.00 9.10 4.02
N ARG A 28 2.05 8.86 3.24
CA ARG A 28 2.76 9.92 2.49
C ARG A 28 1.87 10.61 1.46
N MET A 29 0.98 9.86 0.81
CA MET A 29 -0.03 10.44 -0.09
C MET A 29 -1.02 11.33 0.66
N SER A 30 -1.43 10.93 1.87
CA SER A 30 -2.29 11.75 2.73
C SER A 30 -1.60 13.02 3.19
N GLU A 31 -0.33 12.93 3.61
CA GLU A 31 0.50 14.10 3.96
C GLU A 31 0.63 15.05 2.78
N ALA A 32 0.99 14.54 1.59
CA ALA A 32 1.15 15.36 0.39
C ALA A 32 -0.15 16.10 0.02
N ARG A 33 -1.30 15.44 0.16
CA ARG A 33 -2.61 16.08 -0.06
C ARG A 33 -2.88 17.18 0.96
N GLY A 34 -2.58 16.95 2.24
CA GLY A 34 -2.68 17.96 3.28
C GLY A 34 -1.77 19.17 3.03
N ASP A 35 -0.55 18.94 2.55
CA ASP A 35 0.40 19.99 2.17
C ASP A 35 -0.09 20.80 0.97
N ILE A 36 -0.66 20.15 -0.04
CA ILE A 36 -1.26 20.84 -1.19
C ILE A 36 -2.44 21.71 -0.71
N GLU A 37 -3.30 21.18 0.15
CA GLU A 37 -4.43 21.93 0.71
C GLU A 37 -3.97 23.16 1.50
N SER A 38 -2.96 23.01 2.36
CA SER A 38 -2.43 24.11 3.18
C SER A 38 -1.76 25.19 2.33
N LYS A 39 -0.97 24.82 1.31
CA LYS A 39 -0.28 25.78 0.43
C LYS A 39 -1.21 26.48 -0.54
N THR A 40 -2.26 25.81 -1.01
CA THR A 40 -3.23 26.40 -1.95
C THR A 40 -4.31 27.24 -1.24
N ARG A 41 -4.38 27.21 0.10
CA ARG A 41 -5.35 27.98 0.90
C ARG A 41 -5.25 29.49 0.70
N TYR A 42 -4.08 29.99 0.30
CA TYR A 42 -3.84 31.43 0.09
C TYR A 42 -4.07 31.87 -1.36
N VAL A 43 -4.34 30.94 -2.28
CA VAL A 43 -4.66 31.28 -3.68
C VAL A 43 -6.05 31.92 -3.72
N PRO A 44 -6.17 33.17 -4.21
CA PRO A 44 -7.45 33.83 -4.37
C PRO A 44 -8.22 33.24 -5.55
N GLY A 45 -9.52 33.03 -5.38
CA GLY A 45 -10.41 32.48 -6.41
C GLY A 45 -10.52 30.96 -6.37
N GLU A 46 -11.75 30.47 -6.16
CA GLU A 46 -12.04 29.04 -6.01
C GLU A 46 -11.74 28.23 -7.27
N ALA A 47 -11.99 28.81 -8.46
CA ALA A 47 -11.69 28.16 -9.73
C ALA A 47 -10.18 27.94 -9.95
N VAL A 48 -9.36 28.94 -9.61
CA VAL A 48 -7.89 28.87 -9.76
C VAL A 48 -7.29 27.92 -8.73
N ARG A 49 -7.78 28.00 -7.48
CA ARG A 49 -7.41 27.07 -6.42
C ARG A 49 -7.75 25.62 -6.78
N GLY A 50 -8.95 25.38 -7.32
CA GLY A 50 -9.41 24.07 -7.76
C GLY A 50 -8.54 23.48 -8.87
N ALA A 51 -8.19 24.29 -9.87
CA ALA A 51 -7.31 23.86 -10.96
C ALA A 51 -5.92 23.44 -10.45
N ILE A 52 -5.29 24.28 -9.62
CA ILE A 52 -3.96 24.02 -9.05
C ILE A 52 -3.99 22.78 -8.14
N ARG A 53 -4.99 22.67 -7.26
CA ARG A 53 -5.17 21.47 -6.40
C ARG A 53 -5.33 20.21 -7.24
N GLY A 54 -6.13 20.28 -8.30
CA GLY A 54 -6.41 19.16 -9.20
C GLY A 54 -5.14 18.62 -9.85
N GLU A 55 -4.26 19.50 -10.32
CA GLU A 55 -2.99 19.11 -10.95
C GLU A 55 -2.05 18.41 -9.95
N PHE A 56 -1.88 18.97 -8.75
CA PHE A 56 -1.05 18.34 -7.74
C PHE A 56 -1.65 17.04 -7.17
N TYR A 57 -2.98 16.97 -7.03
CA TYR A 57 -3.65 15.72 -6.63
C TYR A 57 -3.53 14.64 -7.70
N ALA A 58 -3.56 15.00 -8.99
CA ALA A 58 -3.32 14.06 -10.07
C ALA A 58 -1.91 13.45 -9.99
N GLU A 59 -0.91 14.24 -9.61
CA GLU A 59 0.45 13.74 -9.40
C GLU A 59 0.55 12.76 -8.22
N VAL A 60 -0.07 13.10 -7.09
CA VAL A 60 -0.16 12.19 -5.93
C VAL A 60 -0.94 10.91 -6.28
N ASP A 61 -1.96 11.01 -7.13
CA ASP A 61 -2.81 9.88 -7.52
C ASP A 61 -2.10 8.84 -8.38
N LYS A 62 -1.01 9.20 -9.06
CA LYS A 62 -0.15 8.22 -9.75
C LYS A 62 0.38 7.13 -8.80
N TYR A 63 0.53 7.45 -7.51
CA TYR A 63 1.01 6.52 -6.49
C TYR A 63 -0.10 5.61 -5.93
N LYS A 64 -1.39 5.85 -6.24
CA LYS A 64 -2.49 4.97 -5.79
C LYS A 64 -2.31 3.55 -6.31
N THR A 65 -1.98 3.41 -7.60
CA THR A 65 -1.83 2.11 -8.25
C THR A 65 -0.70 1.26 -7.62
N PRO A 66 0.55 1.76 -7.48
CA PRO A 66 1.60 0.97 -6.84
C PRO A 66 1.29 0.66 -5.36
N VAL A 67 0.68 1.59 -4.63
CA VAL A 67 0.23 1.33 -3.25
C VAL A 67 -0.82 0.22 -3.20
N ALA A 68 -1.81 0.24 -4.10
CA ALA A 68 -2.82 -0.81 -4.21
C ALA A 68 -2.19 -2.18 -4.56
N LEU A 69 -1.21 -2.21 -5.46
CA LEU A 69 -0.47 -3.43 -5.78
C LEU A 69 0.29 -3.98 -4.56
N CYS A 70 0.83 -3.12 -3.69
CA CYS A 70 1.45 -3.54 -2.44
C CYS A 70 0.44 -4.23 -1.52
N TYR A 71 -0.78 -3.68 -1.39
CA TYR A 71 -1.84 -4.31 -0.58
C TYR A 71 -2.31 -5.64 -1.15
N ILE A 72 -2.52 -5.73 -2.47
CA ILE A 72 -2.93 -6.97 -3.14
C ILE A 72 -1.83 -8.03 -2.97
N GLY A 73 -0.58 -7.67 -3.23
CA GLY A 73 0.57 -8.56 -3.04
C GLY A 73 0.70 -9.02 -1.59
N ALA A 74 0.60 -8.10 -0.62
CA ALA A 74 0.63 -8.41 0.79
C ALA A 74 -0.44 -9.46 1.18
N ALA A 75 -1.68 -9.26 0.74
CA ALA A 75 -2.77 -10.20 1.00
C ALA A 75 -2.46 -11.60 0.43
N LEU A 76 -1.99 -11.69 -0.81
CA LEU A 76 -1.66 -12.97 -1.45
C LEU A 76 -0.53 -13.70 -0.71
N PHE A 77 0.54 -12.99 -0.35
CA PHE A 77 1.68 -13.58 0.35
C PHE A 77 1.36 -13.97 1.79
N ILE A 78 0.55 -13.19 2.50
CA ILE A 78 0.13 -13.50 3.87
C ILE A 78 -0.80 -14.72 3.88
N ILE A 79 -1.84 -14.72 3.03
CA ILE A 79 -2.79 -15.83 2.95
C ILE A 79 -2.07 -17.10 2.49
N GLY A 80 -1.27 -17.03 1.43
CA GLY A 80 -0.49 -18.16 0.92
C GLY A 80 0.51 -18.70 1.93
N GLY A 81 1.24 -17.82 2.63
CA GLY A 81 2.18 -18.19 3.68
C GLY A 81 1.49 -18.86 4.87
N CYS A 82 0.36 -18.32 5.33
CA CYS A 82 -0.48 -18.93 6.37
C CYS A 82 -0.98 -20.31 5.94
N VAL A 83 -1.51 -20.46 4.73
CA VAL A 83 -1.96 -21.76 4.23
C VAL A 83 -0.79 -22.76 4.26
N ILE A 84 0.37 -22.43 3.72
CA ILE A 84 1.52 -23.35 3.69
C ILE A 84 1.99 -23.75 5.11
N LEU A 85 1.93 -22.83 6.08
CA LEU A 85 2.35 -23.09 7.46
C LEU A 85 1.35 -23.91 8.27
N PHE A 86 0.06 -23.64 8.10
CA PHE A 86 -1.03 -24.23 8.90
C PHE A 86 -1.72 -25.40 8.22
N TYR A 87 -1.48 -25.64 6.93
CA TYR A 87 -1.98 -26.82 6.23
C TYR A 87 -1.25 -28.06 6.73
N LYS A 88 -1.78 -28.64 7.81
CA LYS A 88 -1.52 -30.04 8.18
C LYS A 88 -2.13 -30.87 7.06
N GLY A 89 -1.30 -31.26 6.09
CA GLY A 89 -1.71 -32.23 5.09
C GLY A 89 -2.42 -33.38 5.79
N LYS A 90 -3.70 -33.58 5.45
CA LYS A 90 -4.38 -34.86 5.69
C LYS A 90 -3.47 -35.88 5.02
N LYS A 91 -2.64 -36.58 5.81
CA LYS A 91 -1.96 -37.79 5.35
C LYS A 91 -3.09 -38.73 4.95
N LYS A 92 -3.35 -38.83 3.65
CA LYS A 92 -3.92 -40.04 3.06
C LYS A 92 -2.76 -40.99 2.84
#